data_AF-A0A7R9ZRD6-F1
#
_entry.id   AF-A0A7R9ZRD6-F1
#
_cell.length_a   1.000
_cell.length_b   1.000
_cell.length_c   1.000
_cell.angle_alpha   90.00
_cell.angle_beta   90.00
_cell.angle_gamma   90.00
#
_symmetry.space_group_name_H-M   'P 1'
#
loop_
_entity.id
_entity.type
_entity.pdbx_description
1 polymer ?
#
loop_
_entity_poly.entity_id
_entity_poly.type
_entity_poly.pdbx_seq_one_letter_code
_entity_poly.pdbx_strand_id
1 'polypeptide(L)'
;MAVSLKLQKRLAASVLKCGKRKIWLDPNEINEIALANSRRNIQKLHSDGLIIKKPSIVHSRARVQARNEAKRKGRHTGTGKRRGTANARLPFKVMWMRRIRVLRRLLKKMRDAKKIDKHIYHSLYMLSKGNQFKNKRVLIEAIHELKAVNLKEKALAEQADARKGRAKSRLERRAAREAKKAADAAAADQAST
;
A
#
# COMPACT_ATOMS: atom_id res chain seq x y z
N MET A 1 62.57 -33.53 5.50
CA MET A 1 61.21 -34.09 5.69
C MET A 1 60.20 -32.96 5.62
N ALA A 2 59.10 -33.09 4.88
CA ALA A 2 58.11 -32.02 4.75
C ALA A 2 57.20 -31.96 5.99
N VAL A 3 57.13 -30.79 6.63
CA VAL A 3 56.28 -30.54 7.81
C VAL A 3 54.80 -30.38 7.38
N SER A 4 53.88 -31.07 8.06
CA SER A 4 52.45 -31.08 7.72
C SER A 4 51.65 -30.05 8.54
N LEU A 5 51.16 -28.99 7.89
CA LEU A 5 50.34 -27.94 8.54
C LEU A 5 48.82 -28.17 8.46
N LYS A 6 48.37 -29.42 8.21
CA LYS A 6 46.95 -29.76 8.03
C LYS A 6 46.12 -29.49 9.30
N LEU A 7 46.70 -29.75 10.47
CA LEU A 7 46.06 -29.51 11.76
C LEU A 7 45.87 -28.01 12.00
N GLN A 8 46.93 -27.23 11.84
CA GLN A 8 46.98 -25.79 12.05
C GLN A 8 46.01 -25.09 11.11
N LYS A 9 45.96 -25.49 9.84
CA LYS A 9 44.99 -24.96 8.86
C LYS A 9 43.54 -25.28 9.25
N ARG A 10 43.28 -26.44 9.85
CA ARG A 10 41.95 -26.83 10.36
C ARG A 10 41.58 -26.05 11.62
N LEU A 11 42.51 -25.89 12.57
CA LEU A 11 42.29 -25.12 13.80
C LEU A 11 42.08 -23.64 13.47
N ALA A 12 42.90 -23.04 12.60
CA ALA A 12 42.75 -21.66 12.14
C ALA A 12 41.40 -21.40 11.47
N ALA A 13 40.92 -22.33 10.64
CA ALA A 13 39.60 -22.25 10.04
C ALA A 13 38.48 -22.22 11.10
N SER A 14 38.59 -23.07 12.12
CA SER A 14 37.63 -23.12 13.24
C SER A 14 37.67 -21.86 14.11
N VAL A 15 38.87 -21.35 14.41
CA VAL A 15 39.07 -20.16 15.26
C VAL A 15 38.59 -18.89 14.55
N LEU A 16 38.94 -18.72 13.26
CA LEU A 16 38.58 -17.54 12.46
C LEU A 16 37.19 -17.63 11.80
N LYS A 17 36.42 -18.67 12.16
CA LYS A 17 35.05 -18.95 11.67
C LYS A 17 34.95 -18.83 10.14
N CYS A 18 35.84 -19.50 9.43
CA CYS A 18 35.88 -19.46 7.97
C CYS A 18 36.32 -20.82 7.39
N GLY A 19 36.13 -21.03 6.08
CA GLY A 19 36.61 -22.25 5.43
C GLY A 19 38.13 -22.28 5.26
N LYS A 20 38.73 -23.49 5.23
CA LYS A 20 40.18 -23.71 5.03
C LYS A 20 40.76 -22.98 3.80
N ARG A 21 39.93 -22.73 2.77
CA ARG A 21 40.31 -21.98 1.55
C ARG A 21 40.66 -20.51 1.83
N LYS A 22 40.13 -19.93 2.91
CA LYS A 22 40.38 -18.54 3.32
C LYS A 22 41.54 -18.39 4.28
N ILE A 23 42.08 -19.48 4.82
CA ILE A 23 43.28 -19.44 5.65
C ILE A 23 44.51 -19.36 4.76
N TRP A 24 45.32 -18.34 4.98
CA TRP A 24 46.69 -18.21 4.51
C TRP A 24 47.63 -18.46 5.70
N LEU A 25 48.68 -19.23 5.45
CA LEU A 25 49.75 -19.54 6.40
C LEU A 25 51.03 -19.03 5.77
N ASP A 26 51.86 -18.35 6.55
CA ASP A 26 53.15 -17.85 6.06
C ASP A 26 54.08 -19.01 5.65
N PRO A 27 54.56 -19.05 4.40
CA PRO A 27 55.49 -20.08 3.95
C PRO A 27 56.92 -19.92 4.51
N ASN A 28 57.28 -18.74 5.03
CA ASN A 28 58.61 -18.51 5.60
C ASN A 28 58.70 -19.01 7.05
N GLU A 29 57.60 -18.90 7.80
CA GLU A 29 57.52 -19.26 9.23
C GLU A 29 56.84 -20.62 9.47
N ILE A 30 57.14 -21.61 8.62
CA ILE A 30 56.54 -22.96 8.70
C ILE A 30 56.84 -23.63 10.06
N ASN A 31 58.05 -23.45 10.58
CA ASN A 31 58.50 -24.07 11.83
C ASN A 31 57.75 -23.51 13.05
N GLU A 32 57.56 -22.18 13.10
CA GLU A 32 56.83 -21.53 14.19
C GLU A 32 55.34 -21.94 14.17
N ILE A 33 54.73 -21.95 12.98
CA ILE A 33 53.34 -22.38 12.80
C ILE A 33 53.18 -23.85 13.20
N ALA A 34 54.15 -24.72 12.86
CA ALA A 34 54.09 -26.15 13.18
C ALA A 34 54.03 -26.45 14.69
N LEU A 35 54.66 -25.62 15.53
CA LEU A 35 54.65 -25.77 16.99
C LEU A 35 53.29 -25.41 17.62
N ALA A 36 52.39 -24.74 16.90
CA ALA A 36 51.09 -24.32 17.42
C ALA A 36 50.04 -25.45 17.43
N ASN A 37 49.95 -26.16 18.56
CA ASN A 37 49.02 -27.28 18.75
C ASN A 37 47.68 -26.91 19.42
N SER A 38 47.56 -25.68 19.96
CA SER A 38 46.37 -25.21 20.68
C SER A 38 45.61 -24.12 19.91
N ARG A 39 44.30 -23.98 20.16
CA ARG A 39 43.49 -22.89 19.57
C ARG A 39 43.97 -21.50 20.02
N ARG A 40 44.47 -21.38 21.26
CA ARG A 40 45.01 -20.13 21.82
C ARG A 40 46.29 -19.70 21.08
N ASN A 41 47.17 -20.65 20.77
CA ASN A 41 48.40 -20.36 20.02
C ASN A 41 48.07 -19.93 18.58
N ILE A 42 47.10 -20.58 17.93
CA ILE A 42 46.61 -20.18 16.60
C ILE A 42 46.02 -18.76 16.61
N GLN A 43 45.34 -18.35 17.68
CA GLN A 43 44.84 -16.98 17.84
C GLN A 43 45.99 -15.97 18.01
N LYS A 44 47.06 -16.35 18.73
CA LYS A 44 48.27 -15.54 18.85
C LYS A 44 48.94 -15.35 17.47
N LEU A 45 49.19 -16.44 16.74
CA LEU A 45 49.75 -16.40 15.38
C LEU A 45 48.89 -15.62 14.37
N HIS A 46 47.57 -15.54 14.59
CA HIS A 46 46.72 -14.66 13.79
C HIS A 46 46.92 -13.18 14.12
N SER A 47 47.08 -12.87 15.41
CA SER A 47 47.33 -11.50 15.88
C SER A 47 48.71 -11.00 15.45
N ASP A 48 49.69 -11.90 15.44
CA ASP A 48 51.08 -11.65 14.99
C ASP A 48 51.21 -11.61 13.45
N GLY A 49 50.13 -11.93 12.71
CA GLY A 49 50.08 -11.81 11.25
C GLY A 49 50.58 -13.03 10.46
N LEU A 50 51.10 -14.06 11.14
CA LEU A 50 51.60 -15.31 10.53
C LEU A 50 50.47 -16.20 9.95
N ILE A 51 49.25 -16.03 10.46
CA ILE A 51 48.03 -16.66 9.93
C ILE A 51 47.04 -15.57 9.53
N ILE A 52 46.69 -15.51 8.24
CA ILE A 52 45.81 -14.46 7.71
C ILE A 52 44.49 -15.05 7.19
N LYS A 53 43.38 -14.40 7.52
CA LYS A 53 42.09 -14.63 6.86
C LYS A 53 42.06 -13.85 5.56
N LYS A 54 42.25 -14.53 4.43
CA LYS A 54 42.14 -13.93 3.10
C LYS A 54 40.77 -13.26 2.92
N PRO A 55 40.70 -12.08 2.29
CA PRO A 55 39.43 -11.43 1.99
C PRO A 55 38.52 -12.31 1.12
N SER A 56 37.22 -12.03 1.15
CA SER A 56 36.27 -12.65 0.23
C SER A 56 36.59 -12.26 -1.21
N ILE A 57 36.35 -13.17 -2.15
CA ILE A 57 36.45 -12.79 -3.57
C ILE A 57 35.22 -11.95 -3.86
N VAL A 58 35.44 -10.74 -4.36
CA VAL A 58 34.35 -9.79 -4.59
C VAL A 58 33.55 -10.19 -5.82
N HIS A 59 32.24 -10.40 -5.64
CA HIS A 59 31.30 -10.53 -6.75
C HIS A 59 30.56 -9.21 -6.96
N SER A 60 31.08 -8.39 -7.88
CA SER A 60 30.48 -7.07 -8.17
C SER A 60 29.06 -7.18 -8.73
N ARG A 61 28.16 -6.33 -8.23
CA ARG A 61 26.76 -6.23 -8.68
C ARG A 61 26.53 -5.07 -9.67
N ALA A 62 27.57 -4.31 -10.04
CA ALA A 62 27.44 -3.13 -10.89
C ALA A 62 26.71 -3.42 -12.22
N ARG A 63 27.10 -4.50 -12.91
CA ARG A 63 26.43 -4.93 -14.17
C ARG A 63 24.96 -5.32 -13.97
N VAL A 64 24.63 -5.93 -12.83
CA VAL A 64 23.24 -6.30 -12.50
C VAL A 64 22.40 -5.06 -12.21
N GLN A 65 22.95 -4.09 -11.49
CA GLN A 65 22.29 -2.81 -11.19
C GLN A 65 22.03 -2.01 -12.48
N ALA A 66 23.05 -1.85 -13.33
CA ALA A 66 22.90 -1.17 -14.62
C ALA A 66 21.82 -1.84 -15.50
N ARG A 67 21.79 -3.17 -15.56
CA ARG A 67 20.74 -3.91 -16.28
C ARG A 67 19.35 -3.72 -15.67
N ASN A 68 19.23 -3.71 -14.34
CA ASN A 68 17.95 -3.51 -13.66
C ASN A 68 17.42 -2.09 -13.87
N GLU A 69 18.29 -1.09 -13.91
CA GLU A 69 17.92 0.28 -14.23
C GLU A 69 17.43 0.40 -15.68
N ALA A 70 18.15 -0.20 -16.64
CA ALA A 70 17.72 -0.28 -18.03
C ALA A 70 16.36 -0.98 -18.17
N LYS A 71 16.13 -2.08 -17.43
CA LYS A 71 14.83 -2.77 -17.37
C LYS A 71 13.73 -1.90 -16.77
N ARG A 72 14.02 -1.09 -15.75
CA ARG A 72 13.06 -0.14 -15.16
C ARG A 72 12.64 0.94 -16.15
N LYS A 73 13.55 1.36 -17.03
CA LYS A 73 13.29 2.24 -18.19
C LYS A 73 12.56 1.54 -19.35
N GLY A 74 12.19 0.26 -19.21
CA GLY A 74 11.45 -0.51 -20.21
C GLY A 74 12.32 -1.30 -21.20
N ARG A 75 13.65 -1.16 -21.15
CA ARG A 75 14.55 -1.91 -22.06
C ARG A 75 14.56 -3.41 -21.74
N HIS A 76 14.85 -4.23 -22.75
CA HIS A 76 14.92 -5.70 -22.62
C HIS A 76 13.61 -6.39 -22.17
N THR A 77 12.44 -5.80 -22.46
CA THR A 77 11.11 -6.33 -22.10
C THR A 77 10.25 -6.77 -23.31
N GLY A 78 10.77 -6.61 -24.52
CA GLY A 78 10.10 -6.99 -25.78
C GLY A 78 9.80 -8.48 -25.89
N THR A 79 8.97 -8.85 -26.86
CA THR A 79 8.45 -10.22 -27.07
C THR A 79 9.55 -11.28 -27.10
N GLY A 80 10.64 -11.05 -27.84
CA GLY A 80 11.78 -11.98 -27.93
C GLY A 80 12.57 -12.21 -26.64
N LYS A 81 12.35 -11.41 -25.57
CA LYS A 81 12.94 -11.63 -24.24
C LYS A 81 11.96 -12.24 -23.24
N ARG A 82 10.70 -12.45 -23.64
CA ARG A 82 9.68 -13.04 -22.78
C ARG A 82 9.84 -14.55 -22.80
N ARG A 83 9.94 -15.13 -21.61
CA ARG A 83 9.84 -16.57 -21.36
C ARG A 83 8.69 -16.80 -20.38
N GLY A 84 7.96 -17.90 -20.56
CA GLY A 84 6.74 -18.22 -19.82
C GLY A 84 5.50 -17.46 -20.29
N THR A 85 4.32 -17.93 -19.89
CA THR A 85 3.02 -17.34 -20.26
C THR A 85 2.78 -16.01 -19.52
N ALA A 86 1.82 -15.22 -20.00
CA ALA A 86 1.44 -13.95 -19.35
C ALA A 86 1.00 -14.15 -17.89
N ASN A 87 0.21 -15.20 -17.61
CA ASN A 87 -0.26 -15.53 -16.27
C ASN A 87 0.87 -15.97 -15.33
N ALA A 88 1.92 -16.64 -15.84
CA ALA A 88 3.10 -17.00 -15.04
C ALA A 88 3.94 -15.77 -14.68
N ARG A 89 4.06 -14.81 -15.61
CA ARG A 89 4.85 -13.58 -15.40
C ARG A 89 4.15 -12.59 -14.48
N LEU A 90 2.83 -12.44 -14.60
CA LEU A 90 1.99 -11.62 -13.73
C LEU A 90 0.59 -12.26 -13.62
N PRO A 91 0.29 -12.97 -12.52
CA PRO A 91 -0.97 -13.68 -12.39
C PRO A 91 -2.19 -12.76 -12.40
N PHE A 92 -3.25 -13.18 -13.11
CA PHE A 92 -4.51 -12.42 -13.19
C PHE A 92 -5.12 -12.16 -11.81
N LYS A 93 -5.03 -13.15 -10.89
CA LYS A 93 -5.48 -13.02 -9.50
C LYS A 93 -4.76 -11.88 -8.77
N VAL A 94 -3.46 -11.69 -8.98
CA VAL A 94 -2.68 -10.61 -8.34
C VAL A 94 -3.13 -9.25 -8.89
N MET A 95 -3.36 -9.14 -10.20
CA MET A 95 -3.87 -7.91 -10.80
C MET A 95 -5.26 -7.55 -10.27
N TRP A 96 -6.18 -8.52 -10.19
CA TRP A 96 -7.52 -8.35 -9.61
C TRP A 96 -7.45 -7.90 -8.15
N MET A 97 -6.65 -8.59 -7.32
CA MET A 97 -6.49 -8.25 -5.90
C MET A 97 -5.95 -6.84 -5.72
N ARG A 98 -4.92 -6.44 -6.49
CA ARG A 98 -4.37 -5.07 -6.44
C ARG A 98 -5.45 -4.04 -6.81
N ARG A 99 -6.19 -4.27 -7.90
CA ARG A 99 -7.27 -3.37 -8.34
C ARG A 99 -8.37 -3.22 -7.29
N ILE A 100 -8.94 -4.32 -6.81
CA ILE A 100 -10.04 -4.27 -5.83
C ILE A 100 -9.60 -3.62 -4.51
N ARG A 101 -8.38 -3.90 -4.04
CA ARG A 101 -7.85 -3.25 -2.83
C ARG A 101 -7.69 -1.74 -3.01
N VAL A 102 -7.24 -1.28 -4.17
CA VAL A 102 -7.12 0.16 -4.47
C VAL A 102 -8.49 0.83 -4.50
N LEU A 103 -9.47 0.24 -5.18
CA LEU A 103 -10.84 0.78 -5.26
C LEU A 103 -11.51 0.85 -3.88
N ARG A 104 -11.47 -0.26 -3.11
CA ARG A 104 -12.08 -0.31 -1.77
C ARG A 104 -11.41 0.64 -0.78
N ARG A 105 -10.08 0.78 -0.84
CA ARG A 105 -9.35 1.75 0.01
C ARG A 105 -9.76 3.18 -0.32
N LEU A 106 -9.95 3.52 -1.60
CA LEU A 106 -10.44 4.83 -2.00
C LEU A 106 -11.86 5.08 -1.46
N LEU A 107 -12.78 4.13 -1.65
CA LEU A 107 -14.15 4.25 -1.14
C LEU A 107 -14.19 4.45 0.37
N LYS A 108 -13.39 3.65 1.12
CA LYS A 108 -13.27 3.81 2.58
C LYS A 108 -12.79 5.22 2.93
N LYS A 109 -11.71 5.69 2.31
CA LYS A 109 -11.17 7.04 2.54
C LYS A 109 -12.19 8.14 2.25
N MET A 110 -12.96 8.03 1.15
CA MET A 110 -13.96 9.04 0.79
C MET A 110 -15.16 9.05 1.73
N ARG A 111 -15.58 7.88 2.23
CA ARG A 111 -16.63 7.75 3.24
C ARG A 111 -16.19 8.34 4.57
N ASP A 112 -14.99 8.01 5.03
CA ASP A 112 -14.45 8.50 6.30
C ASP A 112 -14.25 10.03 6.24
N ALA A 113 -13.89 10.58 5.08
CA ALA A 113 -13.85 12.02 4.80
C ALA A 113 -15.22 12.66 4.52
N LYS A 114 -16.33 11.93 4.69
CA LYS A 114 -17.72 12.36 4.44
C LYS A 114 -17.98 12.92 3.03
N LYS A 115 -17.15 12.56 2.05
CA LYS A 115 -17.36 12.95 0.64
C LYS A 115 -18.47 12.13 -0.01
N ILE A 116 -18.70 10.92 0.48
CA ILE A 116 -19.79 10.02 0.12
C ILE A 116 -20.45 9.53 1.41
N ASP A 117 -21.74 9.22 1.35
CA ASP A 117 -22.49 8.66 2.46
C ASP A 117 -22.37 7.12 2.50
N LYS A 118 -23.01 6.49 3.49
CA LYS A 118 -22.99 5.03 3.67
C LYS A 118 -23.73 4.28 2.56
N HIS A 119 -24.79 4.86 1.99
CA HIS A 119 -25.59 4.22 0.95
C HIS A 119 -24.86 4.23 -0.39
N ILE A 120 -24.31 5.38 -0.81
CA ILE A 120 -23.46 5.46 -2.01
C ILE A 120 -22.23 4.56 -1.85
N TYR A 121 -21.60 4.54 -0.67
CA TYR A 121 -20.48 3.63 -0.40
C TYR A 121 -20.83 2.16 -0.64
N HIS A 122 -21.96 1.68 -0.12
CA HIS A 122 -22.36 0.28 -0.26
C HIS A 122 -22.64 -0.10 -1.72
N SER A 123 -23.37 0.76 -2.45
CA SER A 123 -23.64 0.55 -3.89
C SER A 123 -22.34 0.47 -4.70
N LEU A 124 -21.45 1.45 -4.54
CA LEU A 124 -20.16 1.49 -5.24
C LEU A 124 -19.24 0.35 -4.84
N TYR A 125 -19.33 -0.15 -3.61
CA TYR A 125 -18.57 -1.31 -3.16
C TYR A 125 -18.99 -2.58 -3.91
N MET A 126 -20.29 -2.78 -4.11
CA MET A 126 -20.82 -3.93 -4.88
C MET A 126 -20.51 -3.80 -6.36
N LEU A 127 -20.67 -2.60 -6.95
CA LEU A 127 -20.28 -2.35 -8.34
C LEU A 127 -18.77 -2.55 -8.57
N SER A 128 -17.94 -2.19 -7.58
CA SER A 128 -16.50 -2.47 -7.62
C SER A 128 -16.21 -3.98 -7.62
N LYS A 129 -16.92 -4.76 -6.78
CA LYS A 129 -16.83 -6.24 -6.79
C LYS A 129 -17.27 -6.81 -8.14
N GLY A 130 -18.27 -6.19 -8.79
CA GLY A 130 -18.78 -6.53 -10.12
C GLY A 130 -17.91 -6.09 -11.30
N ASN A 131 -16.68 -5.60 -11.08
CA ASN A 131 -15.75 -5.23 -12.17
C ASN A 131 -16.24 -4.09 -13.10
N GLN A 132 -17.16 -3.25 -12.61
CA GLN A 132 -17.62 -2.08 -13.37
C GLN A 132 -16.52 -1.03 -13.51
N PHE A 133 -15.71 -0.83 -12.46
CA PHE A 133 -14.62 0.15 -12.48
C PHE A 133 -13.29 -0.51 -12.87
N LYS A 134 -12.69 -0.10 -13.99
CA LYS A 134 -11.42 -0.66 -14.48
C LYS A 134 -10.20 -0.10 -13.74
N ASN A 135 -10.25 1.16 -13.33
CA ASN A 135 -9.17 1.83 -12.61
C ASN A 135 -9.73 2.86 -11.63
N LYS A 136 -8.85 3.49 -10.84
CA LYS A 136 -9.23 4.46 -9.81
C LYS A 136 -9.91 5.71 -10.40
N ARG A 137 -9.49 6.15 -11.60
CA ARG A 137 -10.01 7.35 -12.26
C ARG A 137 -11.47 7.18 -12.62
N VAL A 138 -11.82 6.07 -13.28
CA VAL A 138 -13.19 5.75 -13.67
C VAL A 138 -14.14 5.71 -12.45
N LEU A 139 -13.68 5.18 -11.32
CA LEU A 139 -14.47 5.22 -10.08
C LEU A 139 -14.70 6.65 -9.58
N ILE A 140 -13.70 7.53 -9.66
CA ILE A 140 -13.83 8.92 -9.22
C ILE A 140 -14.79 9.69 -10.11
N GLU A 141 -14.70 9.50 -11.43
CA GLU A 141 -15.60 10.10 -12.41
C GLU A 141 -17.05 9.71 -12.12
N ALA A 142 -17.33 8.41 -11.95
CA ALA A 142 -18.66 7.91 -11.58
C ALA A 142 -19.18 8.46 -10.24
N ILE A 143 -18.30 8.66 -9.25
CA ILE A 143 -18.68 9.30 -7.97
C ILE A 143 -19.07 10.75 -8.18
N HIS A 144 -18.32 11.50 -9.00
CA HIS A 144 -18.61 12.91 -9.26
C HIS A 144 -19.94 13.07 -9.99
N GLU A 145 -20.21 12.24 -11.00
CA GLU A 145 -21.48 12.20 -11.72
C GLU A 145 -22.64 11.88 -10.78
N LEU A 146 -22.54 10.81 -9.98
CA LEU A 146 -23.58 10.41 -9.03
C LEU A 146 -23.86 11.49 -7.99
N LYS A 147 -22.80 12.16 -7.48
CA LYS A 147 -22.97 13.28 -6.55
C LYS A 147 -23.66 14.49 -7.19
N ALA A 148 -23.36 14.78 -8.45
CA ALA A 148 -23.99 15.88 -9.16
C ALA A 148 -25.48 15.62 -9.38
N VAL A 149 -25.86 14.38 -9.70
CA VAL A 149 -27.27 13.95 -9.81
C VAL A 149 -27.98 14.09 -8.46
N ASN A 150 -27.43 13.52 -7.39
CA ASN A 150 -28.05 13.57 -6.07
C ASN A 150 -28.20 15.02 -5.54
N LEU A 151 -27.24 15.90 -5.86
CA LEU A 151 -27.34 17.31 -5.48
C LEU A 151 -28.49 18.01 -6.21
N LYS A 152 -28.65 17.73 -7.51
CA LYS A 152 -29.76 18.27 -8.31
C LYS A 152 -31.11 17.77 -7.79
N GLU A 153 -31.23 16.48 -7.51
CA GLU A 153 -32.44 15.89 -6.94
C GLU A 153 -32.80 16.50 -5.60
N LYS A 154 -31.80 16.69 -4.71
CA LYS A 154 -32.01 17.34 -3.41
C LYS A 154 -32.51 18.77 -3.57
N ALA A 155 -31.91 19.56 -4.47
CA ALA A 155 -32.33 20.93 -4.72
C ALA A 155 -33.77 21.02 -5.25
N LEU A 156 -34.17 20.10 -6.14
CA LEU A 156 -35.55 20.03 -6.65
C LEU A 156 -36.54 19.64 -5.55
N ALA A 157 -36.19 18.68 -4.69
CA ALA A 157 -37.01 18.28 -3.56
C ALA A 157 -37.18 19.42 -2.55
N GLU A 158 -36.09 20.10 -2.18
CA GLU A 158 -36.12 21.27 -1.28
C GLU A 158 -36.99 22.40 -1.86
N GLN A 159 -36.92 22.64 -3.17
CA GLN A 159 -37.76 23.62 -3.84
C GLN A 159 -39.25 23.23 -3.79
N ALA A 160 -39.58 21.95 -4.01
CA ALA A 160 -40.95 21.46 -3.94
C ALA A 160 -41.52 21.57 -2.52
N ASP A 161 -40.75 21.18 -1.50
CA ASP A 161 -41.16 21.24 -0.10
C ASP A 161 -41.30 22.69 0.37
N ALA A 162 -40.42 23.60 -0.06
CA ALA A 162 -40.56 25.03 0.22
C ALA A 162 -41.86 25.60 -0.38
N ARG A 163 -42.25 25.19 -1.60
CA ARG A 163 -43.53 25.60 -2.19
C ARG A 163 -44.72 25.05 -1.41
N LYS A 164 -44.69 23.76 -1.02
CA LYS A 164 -45.73 23.14 -0.19
C LYS A 164 -45.85 23.81 1.18
N GLY A 165 -44.73 24.09 1.83
CA GLY A 165 -44.68 24.78 3.13
C GLY A 165 -45.26 26.20 3.04
N ARG A 166 -44.89 26.97 1.99
CA ARG A 166 -45.50 28.29 1.73
C ARG A 166 -47.01 28.19 1.52
N ALA A 167 -47.48 27.22 0.73
CA ALA A 167 -48.91 27.01 0.51
C ALA A 167 -49.66 26.66 1.81
N LYS A 168 -49.09 25.76 2.64
CA LYS A 168 -49.64 25.39 3.95
C LYS A 168 -49.72 26.58 4.90
N SER A 169 -48.63 27.35 5.04
CA SER A 169 -48.60 28.54 5.89
C SER A 169 -49.61 29.62 5.45
N ARG A 170 -49.89 29.72 4.15
CA ARG A 170 -50.90 30.64 3.60
C ARG A 170 -52.32 30.19 3.98
N LEU A 171 -52.60 28.89 3.88
CA LEU A 171 -53.87 28.30 4.32
C LEU A 171 -54.08 28.49 5.83
N GLU A 172 -53.07 28.18 6.65
CA GLU A 172 -53.11 28.37 8.10
C GLU A 172 -53.34 29.84 8.48
N ARG A 173 -52.67 30.79 7.82
CA ARG A 173 -52.90 32.23 8.02
C ARG A 173 -54.31 32.67 7.63
N ARG A 174 -54.88 32.11 6.56
CA ARG A 174 -56.26 32.41 6.14
C ARG A 174 -57.27 31.87 7.15
N ALA A 175 -57.12 30.61 7.56
CA ALA A 175 -57.96 30.00 8.57
C ALA A 175 -57.89 30.77 9.91
N ALA A 176 -56.69 31.20 10.33
CA ALA A 176 -56.52 32.01 11.53
C ALA A 176 -57.19 33.39 11.42
N ARG A 177 -57.15 34.04 10.23
CA ARG A 177 -57.87 35.30 9.98
C ARG A 177 -59.39 35.12 10.01
N GLU A 178 -59.90 34.05 9.41
CA GLU A 178 -61.34 33.74 9.40
C GLU A 178 -61.82 33.38 10.82
N ALA A 179 -61.07 32.59 11.58
CA ALA A 179 -61.36 32.30 12.98
C ALA A 179 -61.34 33.55 13.85
N LYS A 180 -60.36 34.45 13.66
CA LYS A 180 -60.32 35.74 14.36
C LYS A 180 -61.54 36.60 14.00
N LYS A 181 -61.89 36.70 12.71
CA LYS A 181 -63.08 37.44 12.26
C LYS A 181 -64.38 36.89 12.88
N ALA A 182 -64.51 35.56 12.97
CA ALA A 182 -65.65 34.92 13.60
C ALA A 182 -65.71 35.18 15.11
N ALA A 183 -64.56 35.15 15.80
CA ALA A 183 -64.46 35.49 17.22
C ALA A 183 -64.79 36.98 17.49
N ASP A 184 -64.27 37.89 16.66
CA ASP A 184 -64.54 39.32 16.75
C ASP A 184 -66.05 39.63 16.49
N ALA A 185 -66.69 38.91 15.56
CA ALA A 185 -68.13 39.03 15.30
C ALA A 185 -68.98 38.50 16.47
N ALA A 186 -68.62 37.34 17.04
CA ALA A 186 -69.31 36.80 18.22
C ALA A 186 -69.18 37.72 19.45
N ALA A 187 -68.03 38.38 19.61
CA ALA A 187 -67.81 39.37 20.67
C ALA A 187 -68.64 40.65 20.46
N ALA A 188 -68.86 41.07 19.20
CA ALA A 188 -69.71 42.21 18.87
C ALA A 188 -71.20 41.92 19.11
N ASP A 189 -71.66 40.69 18.83
CA ASP A 189 -73.04 40.25 19.11
C ASP A 189 -73.30 40.16 20.63
N GLN A 190 -72.30 39.75 21.42
CA GLN A 190 -72.40 39.74 22.89
C GLN A 190 -72.34 41.14 23.53
N ALA A 191 -71.74 42.13 22.87
CA ALA A 191 -71.67 43.52 23.36
C ALA A 191 -72.92 44.35 23.01
N SER A 192 -73.80 43.83 22.15
CA SER A 192 -75.03 44.47 21.70
C SER A 192 -76.31 43.88 22.34
N THR A 193 -76.14 42.98 23.32
CA THR A 193 -77.18 42.49 24.24
C THR A 193 -76.98 43.07 25.63
#